data_AF-A0A183VFV9-F1
#
_entry.id   AF-A0A183VFV9-F1
#
_cell.length_a   1.000
_cell.length_b   1.000
_cell.length_c   1.000
_cell.angle_alpha   90.00
_cell.angle_beta   90.00
_cell.angle_gamma   90.00
#
_symmetry.space_group_name_H-M   'P 1'
#
loop_
_entity.id
_entity.type
_entity.pdbx_description
1 polymer ?
#
loop_
_entity_poly.entity_id
_entity_poly.type
_entity_poly.pdbx_seq_one_letter_code
_entity_poly.pdbx_strand_id
1 'polypeptide(L)'
;LSADPVEEETRNVNSEMDELTAGENKQDEVEEAGSGTANSSVRNRVVDQLLPRLKDCATGKDLHSHRKAQAGKHYTDDDDIQRAPIALATVKLLKKMPQAIIDQHLHGVILKLCTLLMSRSINVREVALKTIISVVQALGPKYLPFVIREMKMILNKGYQVHVMIFSIHALISAMHSQLVPKDLDPCLSEIIEVCNMDLFGDAAEEKTITGITKDVPEAKANRTFETYALLGRFVSPQSLGTILQPLRDVIESRPMAKTIKQVGQLLRQFGIGLCANEGVDPLTLLIFAFQTLTAHIEEVVSATKPKKDKEEEETGPRREKSCLLLEKEPTRVGVIVKTSVKSRMYVFVEFALQLLAATLKSKKLDSERDEDVARLDPFVTIVAECLQLKYDKVSLRILILLTGVPFFS
;
A
#
# COMPACT_ATOMS: atom_id res chain seq x y z
N LEU A 1 14.94 15.18 -60.26
CA LEU A 1 13.98 16.01 -61.00
C LEU A 1 12.64 15.89 -60.26
N SER A 2 12.12 16.80 -59.46
CA SER A 2 12.47 18.16 -59.00
C SER A 2 11.48 18.41 -57.84
N ALA A 3 11.93 18.66 -56.60
CA ALA A 3 12.01 19.96 -55.93
C ALA A 3 10.67 20.67 -55.64
N ASP A 4 10.35 20.80 -54.33
CA ASP A 4 9.49 21.79 -53.65
C ASP A 4 9.87 23.26 -54.02
N PRO A 5 9.14 24.36 -53.63
CA PRO A 5 8.31 24.54 -52.42
C PRO A 5 7.05 25.47 -52.54
N VAL A 6 6.35 25.66 -51.41
CA VAL A 6 5.30 26.68 -51.20
C VAL A 6 5.76 27.63 -50.08
N GLU A 7 5.93 28.91 -50.41
CA GLU A 7 6.09 30.04 -49.46
C GLU A 7 4.98 31.08 -49.69
N GLU A 8 4.53 31.62 -48.54
CA GLU A 8 3.92 32.93 -48.24
C GLU A 8 3.54 33.90 -49.37
N GLU A 9 2.34 34.49 -49.27
CA GLU A 9 2.26 35.95 -49.03
C GLU A 9 0.85 36.42 -48.62
N THR A 10 0.88 37.35 -47.68
CA THR A 10 -0.18 38.14 -47.08
C THR A 10 -0.57 39.34 -47.96
N ARG A 11 -1.79 39.87 -47.81
CA ARG A 11 -2.13 41.32 -47.94
C ARG A 11 -3.52 41.58 -47.35
N ASN A 12 -3.66 42.41 -46.31
CA ASN A 12 -3.75 43.90 -46.31
C ASN A 12 -5.16 44.34 -46.77
N VAL A 13 -5.92 45.21 -46.09
CA VAL A 13 -5.75 46.68 -45.89
C VAL A 13 -6.76 47.07 -44.78
N ASN A 14 -6.51 47.81 -43.67
CA ASN A 14 -5.87 49.10 -43.36
C ASN A 14 -6.77 50.36 -43.50
N SER A 15 -6.53 51.32 -42.58
CA SER A 15 -7.06 52.70 -42.43
C SER A 15 -8.44 52.84 -41.78
N GLU A 16 -8.63 53.66 -40.74
CA GLU A 16 -8.10 55.01 -40.46
C GLU A 16 -7.57 55.11 -39.00
N MET A 17 -6.37 55.64 -38.67
CA MET A 17 -5.88 57.05 -38.69
C MET A 17 -6.82 58.05 -37.99
N ASP A 18 -6.41 58.95 -37.11
CA ASP A 18 -5.11 59.28 -36.51
C ASP A 18 -5.31 60.30 -35.37
N GLU A 19 -4.23 60.54 -34.63
CA GLU A 19 -3.88 61.78 -33.91
C GLU A 19 -4.56 62.18 -32.57
N LEU A 20 -3.84 61.83 -31.50
CA LEU A 20 -3.17 62.77 -30.57
C LEU A 20 -3.84 64.14 -30.30
N THR A 21 -4.31 64.36 -29.07
CA THR A 21 -3.67 65.30 -28.12
C THR A 21 -4.33 65.28 -26.73
N ALA A 22 -3.50 65.02 -25.72
CA ALA A 22 -3.45 65.60 -24.38
C ALA A 22 -4.75 65.86 -23.58
N GLY A 23 -4.86 65.20 -22.42
CA GLY A 23 -5.62 65.73 -21.29
C GLY A 23 -6.05 64.69 -20.26
N GLU A 24 -5.39 64.73 -19.09
CA GLU A 24 -5.91 64.29 -17.78
C GLU A 24 -5.77 62.80 -17.38
N ASN A 25 -4.54 62.51 -16.92
CA ASN A 25 -4.28 61.65 -15.76
C ASN A 25 -5.20 61.97 -14.58
N LYS A 26 -5.85 60.94 -14.01
CA LYS A 26 -5.84 60.60 -12.56
C LYS A 26 -6.92 59.55 -12.29
N GLN A 27 -6.51 58.31 -12.05
CA GLN A 27 -6.87 57.48 -10.90
C GLN A 27 -6.41 56.04 -11.18
N ASP A 28 -5.39 55.64 -10.42
CA ASP A 28 -5.00 54.26 -10.04
C ASP A 28 -3.49 54.03 -10.12
N GLU A 29 -2.74 54.94 -9.49
CA GLU A 29 -1.41 54.67 -8.95
C GLU A 29 -1.27 55.36 -7.59
N VAL A 30 -1.80 54.76 -6.52
CA VAL A 30 -1.21 54.86 -5.16
C VAL A 30 -1.66 53.65 -4.33
N GLU A 31 -0.82 52.61 -4.27
CA GLU A 31 -0.51 51.76 -3.10
C GLU A 31 0.04 50.38 -3.51
N GLU A 32 1.06 50.32 -4.37
CA GLU A 32 1.79 49.06 -4.58
C GLU A 32 3.29 49.26 -4.85
N ALA A 33 4.00 49.86 -3.89
CA ALA A 33 5.48 49.91 -3.92
C ALA A 33 6.16 49.61 -2.56
N GLY A 34 5.39 49.33 -1.49
CA GLY A 34 5.93 49.08 -0.14
C GLY A 34 5.83 47.64 0.38
N SER A 35 5.05 46.76 -0.26
CA SER A 35 4.68 45.44 0.29
C SER A 35 5.58 44.27 -0.16
N GLY A 36 6.17 44.35 -1.37
CA GLY A 36 7.00 43.27 -1.92
C GLY A 36 8.32 43.05 -1.18
N THR A 37 8.98 44.14 -0.78
CA THR A 37 10.32 44.15 -0.14
C THR A 37 10.27 43.77 1.34
N ALA A 38 9.18 44.10 2.02
CA ALA A 38 8.93 43.69 3.40
C ALA A 38 8.59 42.19 3.47
N ASN A 39 7.76 41.69 2.55
CA ASN A 39 7.43 40.27 2.47
C ASN A 39 8.64 39.39 2.10
N SER A 40 9.54 39.85 1.22
CA SER A 40 10.79 39.14 0.94
C SER A 40 11.76 39.20 2.12
N SER A 41 11.91 40.34 2.81
CA SER A 41 12.78 40.47 3.99
C SER A 41 12.29 39.65 5.19
N VAL A 42 10.98 39.58 5.42
CA VAL A 42 10.38 38.73 6.45
C VAL A 42 10.55 37.25 6.09
N ARG A 43 10.30 36.86 4.83
CA ARG A 43 10.56 35.48 4.36
C ARG A 43 12.04 35.10 4.53
N ASN A 44 12.97 35.95 4.11
CA ASN A 44 14.40 35.68 4.25
C ASN A 44 14.80 35.57 5.72
N ARG A 45 14.29 36.41 6.63
CA ARG A 45 14.54 36.24 8.08
C ARG A 45 13.95 34.94 8.64
N VAL A 46 12.76 34.55 8.20
CA VAL A 46 12.16 33.28 8.65
C VAL A 46 12.96 32.10 8.10
N VAL A 47 13.45 32.16 6.88
CA VAL A 47 14.19 31.08 6.22
C VAL A 47 15.64 30.99 6.71
N ASP A 48 16.32 32.11 6.85
CA ASP A 48 17.75 32.17 7.18
C ASP A 48 18.02 32.19 8.69
N GLN A 49 17.04 32.56 9.52
CA GLN A 49 17.25 32.69 10.98
C GLN A 49 16.28 31.86 11.82
N LEU A 50 14.99 31.82 11.47
CA LEU A 50 13.99 31.13 12.29
C LEU A 50 13.95 29.62 12.00
N LEU A 51 13.94 29.21 10.72
CA LEU A 51 13.94 27.80 10.31
C LEU A 51 15.18 27.05 10.80
N PRO A 52 16.41 27.58 10.70
CA PRO A 52 17.60 26.89 11.20
C PRO A 52 17.54 26.73 12.71
N ARG A 53 17.10 27.76 13.45
CA ARG A 53 16.95 27.69 14.92
C ARG A 53 15.87 26.71 15.36
N LEU A 54 14.72 26.70 14.68
CA LEU A 54 13.66 25.73 14.94
C LEU A 54 14.10 24.30 14.59
N LYS A 55 14.85 24.14 13.50
CA LYS A 55 15.49 22.88 13.13
C LYS A 55 16.53 22.46 14.18
N ASP A 56 17.34 23.37 14.70
CA ASP A 56 18.34 23.06 15.74
C ASP A 56 17.65 22.62 17.04
N CYS A 57 16.59 23.32 17.45
CA CYS A 57 15.77 22.93 18.61
C CYS A 57 15.05 21.59 18.40
N ALA A 58 14.49 21.35 17.21
CA ALA A 58 13.85 20.07 16.87
C ALA A 58 14.88 18.92 16.77
N THR A 59 16.11 19.23 16.35
CA THR A 59 17.18 18.23 16.17
C THR A 59 18.02 17.99 17.42
N GLY A 60 17.87 18.80 18.47
CA GLY A 60 18.69 18.74 19.67
C GLY A 60 20.12 19.27 19.45
N LYS A 61 20.34 20.06 18.41
CA LYS A 61 21.59 20.78 18.11
C LYS A 61 21.55 22.23 18.59
N ASP A 62 20.53 22.58 19.36
CA ASP A 62 20.42 23.88 19.98
C ASP A 62 21.48 24.08 21.07
N LEU A 63 21.81 25.34 21.33
CA LEU A 63 22.83 25.71 22.31
C LEU A 63 22.53 25.17 23.72
N HIS A 64 21.26 24.97 24.07
CA HIS A 64 20.87 24.43 25.37
C HIS A 64 21.17 22.92 25.47
N SER A 65 20.85 22.16 24.42
CA SER A 65 21.25 20.76 24.27
C SER A 65 22.79 20.57 24.29
N HIS A 66 23.54 21.42 23.59
CA HIS A 66 25.01 21.39 23.62
C HIS A 66 25.59 21.71 25.01
N ARG A 67 25.03 22.69 25.72
CA ARG A 67 25.45 23.05 27.08
C ARG A 67 25.13 21.95 28.10
N LYS A 68 23.98 21.27 28.00
CA LYS A 68 23.65 20.12 28.86
C LYS A 68 24.59 18.93 28.63
N ALA A 69 24.93 18.64 27.36
CA ALA A 69 25.89 17.60 27.00
C ALA A 69 27.30 17.90 27.53
N GLN A 70 27.76 19.15 27.43
CA GLN A 70 29.04 19.59 28.01
C GLN A 70 29.04 19.57 29.54
N ALA A 71 27.88 19.75 30.18
CA ALA A 71 27.71 19.70 31.63
C ALA A 71 27.55 18.28 32.19
N GLY A 72 27.68 17.23 31.37
CA GLY A 72 27.55 15.83 31.82
C GLY A 72 26.17 15.45 32.34
N LYS A 73 25.13 16.26 32.09
CA LYS A 73 23.75 15.94 32.49
C LYS A 73 23.14 14.98 31.47
N HIS A 74 22.59 13.87 31.96
CA HIS A 74 21.82 12.93 31.14
C HIS A 74 20.63 13.63 30.48
N TYR A 75 20.40 13.34 29.20
CA TYR A 75 19.16 13.68 28.52
C TYR A 75 17.98 12.98 29.21
N THR A 76 16.93 13.74 29.50
CA THR A 76 15.69 13.19 30.03
C THR A 76 14.72 12.90 28.88
N ASP A 77 13.90 11.86 29.02
CA ASP A 77 12.81 11.56 28.08
C ASP A 77 11.92 12.79 27.82
N ASP A 78 11.78 13.67 28.82
CA ASP A 78 11.05 14.94 28.71
C ASP A 78 11.63 15.90 27.65
N ASP A 79 12.96 15.96 27.51
CA ASP A 79 13.60 16.79 26.48
C ASP A 79 13.26 16.25 25.07
N ASP A 80 13.20 14.93 24.90
CA ASP A 80 12.81 14.30 23.62
C ASP A 80 11.31 14.43 23.33
N ILE A 81 10.45 14.34 24.36
CA ILE A 81 9.02 14.58 24.24
C ILE A 81 8.75 16.01 23.78
N GLN A 82 9.49 17.01 24.30
CA GLN A 82 9.33 18.41 23.90
C GLN A 82 9.79 18.71 22.47
N ARG A 83 10.69 17.89 21.89
CA ARG A 83 11.19 18.09 20.51
C ARG A 83 10.14 17.80 19.45
N ALA A 84 9.23 16.86 19.69
CA ALA A 84 8.21 16.50 18.72
C ALA A 84 7.20 17.64 18.44
N PRO A 85 6.63 18.35 19.45
CA PRO A 85 5.85 19.57 19.22
C PRO A 85 6.60 20.68 18.49
N ILE A 86 7.91 20.84 18.71
CA ILE A 86 8.75 21.82 18.02
C ILE A 86 8.89 21.46 16.53
N ALA A 87 9.08 20.18 16.21
CA ALA A 87 9.08 19.70 14.84
C ALA A 87 7.72 19.95 14.16
N LEU A 88 6.60 19.73 14.87
CA LEU A 88 5.27 20.05 14.35
C LEU A 88 5.11 21.55 14.03
N ALA A 89 5.55 22.43 14.94
CA ALA A 89 5.53 23.88 14.73
C ALA A 89 6.38 24.28 13.51
N THR A 90 7.54 23.64 13.34
CA THR A 90 8.43 23.84 12.19
C THR A 90 7.73 23.48 10.89
N VAL A 91 7.01 22.36 10.82
CA VAL A 91 6.27 21.97 9.61
C VAL A 91 5.10 22.91 9.33
N LYS A 92 4.35 23.33 10.36
CA LYS A 92 3.26 24.30 10.19
C LYS A 92 3.78 25.63 9.62
N LEU A 93 4.98 26.04 10.03
CA LEU A 93 5.67 27.21 9.48
C LEU A 93 6.13 26.96 8.04
N LEU A 94 6.74 25.79 7.75
CA LEU A 94 7.16 25.41 6.40
C LEU A 94 6.00 25.43 5.41
N LYS A 95 4.79 25.02 5.80
CA LYS A 95 3.59 25.06 4.93
C LYS A 95 3.25 26.47 4.42
N LYS A 96 3.66 27.53 5.12
CA LYS A 96 3.44 28.92 4.70
C LYS A 96 4.51 29.43 3.73
N MET A 97 5.48 28.59 3.37
CA MET A 97 6.60 28.92 2.50
C MET A 97 6.38 28.40 1.06
N PRO A 98 7.12 28.95 0.07
CA PRO A 98 7.15 28.40 -1.28
C PRO A 98 7.62 26.94 -1.30
N GLN A 99 7.10 26.15 -2.25
CA GLN A 99 7.37 24.70 -2.40
C GLN A 99 8.88 24.36 -2.37
N ALA A 100 9.71 25.18 -3.03
CA ALA A 100 11.16 24.96 -3.07
C ALA A 100 11.82 24.91 -1.68
N ILE A 101 11.32 25.71 -0.73
CA ILE A 101 11.85 25.78 0.65
C ILE A 101 11.32 24.63 1.50
N ILE A 102 10.06 24.22 1.25
CA ILE A 102 9.46 23.05 1.89
C ILE A 102 10.30 21.82 1.56
N ASP A 103 10.55 21.55 0.27
CA ASP A 103 11.27 20.36 -0.17
C ASP A 103 12.71 20.31 0.38
N GLN A 104 13.39 21.46 0.47
CA GLN A 104 14.75 21.56 1.03
C GLN A 104 14.83 21.23 2.53
N HIS A 105 13.85 21.66 3.33
CA HIS A 105 13.91 21.50 4.79
C HIS A 105 13.11 20.30 5.30
N LEU A 106 12.13 19.82 4.55
CA LEU A 106 11.23 18.75 4.95
C LEU A 106 11.98 17.44 5.22
N HIS A 107 12.94 17.08 4.35
CA HIS A 107 13.71 15.85 4.52
C HIS A 107 14.42 15.81 5.88
N GLY A 108 15.06 16.91 6.30
CA GLY A 108 15.73 16.98 7.59
C GLY A 108 14.79 16.86 8.80
N VAL A 109 13.57 17.39 8.69
CA VAL A 109 12.56 17.29 9.75
C VAL A 109 12.01 15.87 9.86
N ILE A 110 11.67 15.24 8.72
CA ILE A 110 11.17 13.85 8.68
C ILE A 110 12.23 12.88 9.18
N LEU A 111 13.50 13.03 8.76
CA LEU A 111 14.61 12.22 9.24
C LEU A 111 14.71 12.27 10.77
N LYS A 112 14.62 13.48 11.35
CA LYS A 112 14.67 13.64 12.81
C LYS A 112 13.48 13.02 13.51
N LEU A 113 12.26 13.20 13.00
CA LEU A 113 11.07 12.58 13.56
C LEU A 113 11.15 11.04 13.52
N CYS A 114 11.66 10.48 12.42
CA CYS A 114 11.92 9.04 12.31
C CYS A 114 13.00 8.59 13.30
N THR A 115 14.01 9.42 13.60
CA THR A 115 14.99 9.10 14.65
C THR A 115 14.39 9.08 16.06
N LEU A 116 13.37 9.90 16.33
CA LEU A 116 12.65 9.84 17.61
C LEU A 116 11.84 8.55 17.75
N LEU A 117 11.34 7.98 16.63
CA LEU A 117 10.70 6.66 16.63
C LEU A 117 11.69 5.52 16.97
N MET A 118 13.00 5.74 16.86
CA MET A 118 14.02 4.78 17.30
C MET A 118 14.25 4.78 18.82
N SER A 119 13.61 5.68 19.57
CA SER A 119 13.76 5.75 21.03
C SER A 119 13.20 4.50 21.71
N ARG A 120 13.85 4.08 22.80
CA ARG A 120 13.37 2.98 23.66
C ARG A 120 12.14 3.39 24.47
N SER A 121 11.93 4.69 24.68
CA SER A 121 10.79 5.22 25.43
C SER A 121 9.52 5.16 24.59
N ILE A 122 8.50 4.46 25.08
CA ILE A 122 7.19 4.35 24.42
C ILE A 122 6.56 5.75 24.26
N ASN A 123 6.67 6.60 25.28
CA ASN A 123 6.11 7.95 25.27
C ASN A 123 6.73 8.81 24.16
N VAL A 124 8.06 8.77 24.01
CA VAL A 124 8.76 9.49 22.94
C VAL A 124 8.28 9.01 21.56
N ARG A 125 8.17 7.69 21.37
CA ARG A 125 7.68 7.11 20.10
C ARG A 125 6.24 7.51 19.80
N GLU A 126 5.34 7.50 20.78
CA GLU A 126 3.94 7.87 20.61
C GLU A 126 3.80 9.34 20.19
N VAL A 127 4.52 10.26 20.86
CA VAL A 127 4.49 11.69 20.53
C VAL A 127 5.13 11.95 19.16
N ALA A 128 6.21 11.25 18.83
CA ALA A 128 6.84 11.33 17.51
C ALA A 128 5.89 10.85 16.41
N LEU A 129 5.21 9.72 16.59
CA LEU A 129 4.24 9.19 15.62
C LEU A 129 3.06 10.15 15.43
N LYS A 130 2.45 10.64 16.51
CA LYS A 130 1.37 11.64 16.43
C LYS A 130 1.81 12.90 15.69
N THR A 131 3.06 13.30 15.89
CA THR A 131 3.66 14.44 15.18
C THR A 131 3.83 14.14 13.70
N ILE A 132 4.40 12.99 13.32
CA ILE A 132 4.54 12.59 11.92
C ILE A 132 3.18 12.57 11.23
N ILE A 133 2.16 11.97 11.85
CA ILE A 133 0.78 11.95 11.33
C ILE A 133 0.28 13.38 11.09
N SER A 134 0.41 14.26 12.08
CA SER A 134 -0.02 15.65 11.97
C SER A 134 0.74 16.43 10.88
N VAL A 135 2.03 16.13 10.71
CA VAL A 135 2.89 16.70 9.66
C VAL A 135 2.41 16.27 8.29
N VAL A 136 2.18 14.97 8.06
CA VAL A 136 1.74 14.47 6.75
C VAL A 136 0.30 14.91 6.46
N GLN A 137 -0.61 14.90 7.44
CA GLN A 137 -1.96 15.47 7.29
C GLN A 137 -1.94 16.97 6.94
N ALA A 138 -0.92 17.71 7.39
CA ALA A 138 -0.77 19.12 7.04
C ALA A 138 -0.23 19.32 5.61
N LEU A 139 0.67 18.44 5.15
CA LEU A 139 1.32 18.52 3.84
C LEU A 139 0.48 17.91 2.71
N GLY A 140 -0.28 16.86 3.02
CA GLY A 140 -1.13 16.13 2.07
C GLY A 140 -0.51 14.80 1.58
N PRO A 141 -1.30 14.01 0.82
CA PRO A 141 -0.95 12.63 0.42
C PRO A 141 0.27 12.53 -0.51
N LYS A 142 0.60 13.59 -1.26
CA LYS A 142 1.79 13.64 -2.14
C LYS A 142 3.11 13.30 -1.42
N TYR A 143 3.21 13.59 -0.12
CA TYR A 143 4.42 13.35 0.66
C TYR A 143 4.45 11.99 1.36
N LEU A 144 3.34 11.24 1.32
CA LEU A 144 3.23 9.93 1.94
C LEU A 144 4.29 8.93 1.41
N PRO A 145 4.57 8.83 0.09
CA PRO A 145 5.60 7.93 -0.42
C PRO A 145 6.99 8.23 0.12
N PHE A 146 7.33 9.51 0.22
CA PHE A 146 8.61 9.95 0.76
C PHE A 146 8.75 9.54 2.24
N VAL A 147 7.74 9.82 3.06
CA VAL A 147 7.79 9.48 4.50
C VAL A 147 7.84 7.98 4.73
N ILE A 148 7.07 7.18 4.00
CA ILE A 148 7.09 5.71 4.12
C ILE A 148 8.47 5.14 3.76
N ARG A 149 9.10 5.63 2.69
CA ARG A 149 10.46 5.21 2.30
C ARG A 149 11.48 5.54 3.38
N GLU A 150 11.44 6.76 3.92
CA GLU A 150 12.35 7.18 5.01
C GLU A 150 12.16 6.32 6.26
N MET A 151 10.91 6.10 6.70
CA MET A 151 10.62 5.24 7.85
C MET A 151 11.18 3.83 7.65
N LYS A 152 11.02 3.27 6.44
CA LYS A 152 11.55 1.94 6.10
C LYS A 152 13.08 1.88 6.09
N MET A 153 13.74 2.93 5.61
CA MET A 153 15.20 3.00 5.57
C MET A 153 15.81 3.17 6.97
N ILE A 154 15.15 3.90 7.86
CA ILE A 154 15.67 4.26 9.19
C ILE A 154 15.36 3.17 10.23
N LEU A 155 14.14 2.63 10.24
CA LEU A 155 13.66 1.70 11.27
C LEU A 155 13.76 0.23 10.82
N ASN A 156 14.99 -0.25 10.59
CA ASN A 156 15.23 -1.56 9.99
C ASN A 156 15.90 -2.61 10.92
N LYS A 157 16.04 -2.33 12.23
CA LYS A 157 16.77 -3.23 13.16
C LYS A 157 15.93 -3.71 14.35
N GLY A 158 15.83 -5.03 14.50
CA GLY A 158 15.22 -5.68 15.66
C GLY A 158 13.84 -5.10 15.99
N TYR A 159 13.66 -4.65 17.23
CA TYR A 159 12.36 -4.12 17.67
C TYR A 159 11.83 -2.95 16.84
N GLN A 160 12.72 -2.17 16.20
CA GLN A 160 12.35 -1.01 15.37
C GLN A 160 11.49 -1.43 14.17
N VAL A 161 11.65 -2.66 13.68
CA VAL A 161 10.83 -3.20 12.58
C VAL A 161 9.35 -3.27 12.99
N HIS A 162 9.04 -3.70 14.21
CA HIS A 162 7.66 -3.68 14.74
C HIS A 162 7.10 -2.26 14.86
N VAL A 163 7.95 -1.32 15.29
CA VAL A 163 7.58 0.10 15.38
C VAL A 163 7.26 0.66 14.00
N MET A 164 8.10 0.36 13.00
CA MET A 164 7.91 0.76 11.62
C MET A 164 6.58 0.24 11.06
N ILE A 165 6.32 -1.07 11.18
CA ILE A 165 5.09 -1.71 10.70
C ILE A 165 3.86 -1.04 11.32
N PHE A 166 3.87 -0.87 12.65
CA PHE A 166 2.78 -0.22 13.37
C PHE A 166 2.60 1.25 12.93
N SER A 167 3.69 1.98 12.79
CA SER A 167 3.68 3.40 12.47
C SER A 167 3.21 3.66 11.04
N ILE A 168 3.60 2.83 10.06
CA ILE A 168 3.13 2.95 8.67
C ILE A 168 1.62 2.70 8.59
N HIS A 169 1.11 1.67 9.27
CA HIS A 169 -0.34 1.45 9.34
C HIS A 169 -1.06 2.65 9.97
N ALA A 170 -0.58 3.12 11.13
CA ALA A 170 -1.19 4.25 11.83
C ALA A 170 -1.20 5.52 10.97
N LEU A 171 -0.13 5.75 10.20
CA LEU A 171 -0.03 6.87 9.27
C LEU A 171 -1.08 6.80 8.15
N ILE A 172 -1.17 5.66 7.46
CA ILE A 172 -2.15 5.48 6.36
C ILE A 172 -3.58 5.57 6.90
N SER A 173 -3.85 4.94 8.05
CA SER A 173 -5.16 4.96 8.72
C SER A 173 -5.58 6.38 9.10
N ALA A 174 -4.67 7.19 9.65
CA ALA A 174 -4.94 8.58 10.00
C ALA A 174 -5.15 9.49 8.78
N MET A 175 -4.66 9.11 7.60
CA MET A 175 -4.87 9.83 6.35
C MET A 175 -6.12 9.41 5.58
N HIS A 176 -6.90 8.45 6.08
CA HIS A 176 -8.06 7.90 5.38
C HIS A 176 -9.03 8.95 4.82
N SER A 177 -9.28 10.05 5.54
CA SER A 177 -10.21 11.11 5.09
C SER A 177 -9.65 12.04 4.01
N GLN A 178 -8.34 12.00 3.74
CA GLN A 178 -7.65 12.86 2.76
C GLN A 178 -7.16 12.09 1.54
N LEU A 179 -7.16 10.76 1.59
CA LEU A 179 -6.70 9.89 0.51
C LEU A 179 -7.75 9.78 -0.59
N VAL A 180 -7.28 9.86 -1.83
CA VAL A 180 -8.05 9.61 -3.04
C VAL A 180 -7.48 8.35 -3.73
N PRO A 181 -8.29 7.59 -4.49
CA PRO A 181 -7.76 6.50 -5.29
C PRO A 181 -6.55 6.94 -6.12
N LYS A 182 -5.52 6.09 -6.22
CA LYS A 182 -4.18 6.31 -6.83
C LYS A 182 -3.12 6.93 -5.89
N ASP A 183 -3.49 7.54 -4.78
CA ASP A 183 -2.50 8.20 -3.89
C ASP A 183 -1.51 7.22 -3.23
N LEU A 184 -1.89 5.95 -3.08
CA LEU A 184 -1.02 4.91 -2.49
C LEU A 184 -0.14 4.20 -3.52
N ASP A 185 -0.44 4.30 -4.81
CA ASP A 185 0.29 3.57 -5.86
C ASP A 185 1.81 3.84 -5.84
N PRO A 186 2.30 5.08 -5.65
CA PRO A 186 3.74 5.36 -5.68
C PRO A 186 4.55 4.76 -4.53
N CYS A 187 3.90 4.31 -3.46
CA CYS A 187 4.53 3.64 -2.31
C CYS A 187 3.98 2.24 -2.05
N LEU A 188 3.23 1.69 -3.00
CA LEU A 188 2.54 0.42 -2.85
C LEU A 188 3.53 -0.73 -2.63
N SER A 189 4.63 -0.75 -3.38
CA SER A 189 5.72 -1.73 -3.22
C SER A 189 6.27 -1.74 -1.80
N GLU A 190 6.54 -0.57 -1.25
CA GLU A 190 7.11 -0.40 0.09
C GLU A 190 6.14 -0.87 1.17
N ILE A 191 4.85 -0.56 1.01
CA ILE A 191 3.81 -1.02 1.95
C ILE A 191 3.67 -2.54 1.89
N ILE A 192 3.63 -3.13 0.69
CA ILE A 192 3.52 -4.59 0.54
C ILE A 192 4.73 -5.30 1.16
N GLU A 193 5.94 -4.80 0.94
CA GLU A 193 7.14 -5.34 1.57
C GLU A 193 7.07 -5.30 3.09
N VAL A 194 6.61 -4.18 3.67
CA VAL A 194 6.43 -4.04 5.12
C VAL A 194 5.39 -5.03 5.64
N CYS A 195 4.27 -5.21 4.93
CA CYS A 195 3.26 -6.21 5.28
C CYS A 195 3.80 -7.65 5.19
N ASN A 196 4.66 -7.93 4.21
CA ASN A 196 5.30 -9.24 4.05
C ASN A 196 6.29 -9.51 5.18
N MET A 197 7.07 -8.51 5.61
CA MET A 197 7.93 -8.61 6.79
C MET A 197 7.11 -8.96 8.04
N ASP A 198 5.96 -8.33 8.22
CA ASP A 198 5.09 -8.50 9.39
C ASP A 198 4.46 -9.90 9.53
N LEU A 199 4.04 -10.50 8.40
CA LEU A 199 3.26 -11.74 8.41
C LEU A 199 4.05 -12.98 8.00
N PHE A 200 5.08 -12.81 7.17
CA PHE A 200 5.82 -13.89 6.54
C PHE A 200 7.34 -13.79 6.73
N GLY A 201 7.84 -12.72 7.35
CA GLY A 201 9.25 -12.55 7.70
C GLY A 201 9.56 -12.89 9.16
N ASP A 202 10.79 -12.62 9.58
CA ASP A 202 11.30 -12.90 10.93
C ASP A 202 10.47 -12.20 12.01
N ALA A 203 9.97 -10.98 11.72
CA ALA A 203 9.09 -10.25 12.62
C ALA A 203 7.80 -11.03 12.96
N ALA A 204 7.29 -11.86 12.05
CA ALA A 204 6.12 -12.69 12.32
C ALA A 204 6.40 -13.78 13.36
N GLU A 205 7.62 -14.32 13.38
CA GLU A 205 8.06 -15.31 14.36
C GLU A 205 8.31 -14.65 15.72
N GLU A 206 8.95 -13.48 15.74
CA GLU A 206 9.17 -12.69 16.95
C GLU A 206 7.87 -12.36 17.70
N LYS A 207 6.78 -12.08 16.97
CA LYS A 207 5.45 -11.83 17.56
C LYS A 207 4.84 -13.01 18.30
N THR A 208 5.32 -14.23 18.05
CA THR A 208 4.90 -15.42 18.80
C THR A 208 5.61 -15.56 20.14
N ILE A 209 6.69 -14.80 20.36
CA ILE A 209 7.49 -14.82 21.58
C ILE A 209 6.92 -13.79 22.56
N THR A 210 6.36 -14.28 23.67
CA THR A 210 5.70 -13.44 24.69
C THR A 210 6.64 -12.45 25.37
N GLY A 211 7.94 -12.75 25.46
CA GLY A 211 8.96 -11.83 25.97
C GLY A 211 9.10 -10.56 25.12
N ILE A 212 9.11 -10.69 23.79
CA ILE A 212 9.30 -9.57 22.86
C ILE A 212 8.06 -8.66 22.86
N THR A 213 6.86 -9.26 22.86
CA THR A 213 5.59 -8.50 22.83
C THR A 213 5.29 -7.75 24.12
N LYS A 214 5.93 -8.11 25.25
CA LYS A 214 5.81 -7.39 26.52
C LYS A 214 6.60 -6.09 26.51
N ASP A 215 7.80 -6.10 25.95
CA ASP A 215 8.70 -4.94 25.93
C ASP A 215 8.35 -3.97 24.79
N VAL A 216 7.70 -4.46 23.74
CA VAL A 216 7.37 -3.70 22.52
C VAL A 216 5.87 -3.82 22.25
N PRO A 217 5.04 -2.91 22.79
CA PRO A 217 3.58 -3.01 22.65
C PRO A 217 3.12 -2.96 21.18
N GLU A 218 3.88 -2.32 20.30
CA GLU A 218 3.61 -2.25 18.86
C GLU A 218 3.67 -3.63 18.19
N ALA A 219 4.50 -4.55 18.71
CA ALA A 219 4.62 -5.91 18.19
C ALA A 219 3.35 -6.74 18.46
N LYS A 220 2.58 -6.39 19.49
CA LYS A 220 1.33 -7.09 19.83
C LYS A 220 0.22 -6.85 18.81
N ALA A 221 0.25 -5.70 18.12
CA ALA A 221 -0.76 -5.34 17.15
C ALA A 221 -0.55 -6.11 15.83
N ASN A 222 -1.61 -6.70 15.30
CA ASN A 222 -1.61 -7.30 13.96
C ASN A 222 -2.53 -6.50 13.05
N ARG A 223 -2.00 -5.37 12.57
CA ARG A 223 -2.75 -4.37 11.77
C ARG A 223 -2.61 -4.56 10.27
N THR A 224 -1.75 -5.47 9.82
CA THR A 224 -1.50 -5.70 8.40
C THR A 224 -2.76 -6.08 7.62
N PHE A 225 -3.69 -6.82 8.25
CA PHE A 225 -4.99 -7.11 7.66
C PHE A 225 -5.84 -5.86 7.41
N GLU A 226 -5.84 -4.91 8.34
CA GLU A 226 -6.52 -3.61 8.19
C GLU A 226 -5.81 -2.74 7.13
N THR A 227 -4.48 -2.81 7.04
CA THR A 227 -3.71 -2.15 5.98
C THR A 227 -4.14 -2.63 4.59
N TYR A 228 -4.36 -3.93 4.39
CA TYR A 228 -4.86 -4.46 3.11
C TYR A 228 -6.26 -3.94 2.76
N ALA A 229 -7.13 -3.70 3.75
CA ALA A 229 -8.42 -3.05 3.50
C ALA A 229 -8.24 -1.60 3.01
N LEU A 230 -7.30 -0.86 3.61
CA LEU A 230 -6.96 0.51 3.18
C LEU A 230 -6.35 0.51 1.76
N LEU A 231 -5.44 -0.43 1.45
CA LEU A 231 -4.90 -0.60 0.10
C LEU A 231 -6.02 -0.84 -0.91
N GLY A 232 -6.96 -1.75 -0.62
CA GLY A 232 -8.11 -2.01 -1.49
C GLY A 232 -8.95 -0.76 -1.76
N ARG A 233 -9.13 0.12 -0.76
CA ARG A 233 -9.96 1.33 -0.86
C ARG A 233 -9.34 2.44 -1.71
N PHE A 234 -8.01 2.53 -1.79
CA PHE A 234 -7.31 3.69 -2.40
C PHE A 234 -6.32 3.34 -3.53
N VAL A 235 -6.15 2.07 -3.90
CA VAL A 235 -5.32 1.69 -5.05
C VAL A 235 -6.03 2.00 -6.37
N SER A 236 -5.26 2.28 -7.44
CA SER A 236 -5.81 2.36 -8.79
C SER A 236 -6.07 0.96 -9.41
N PRO A 237 -6.94 0.87 -10.44
CA PRO A 237 -7.13 -0.37 -11.19
C PRO A 237 -5.85 -0.95 -11.79
N GLN A 238 -4.89 -0.09 -12.19
CA GLN A 238 -3.66 -0.54 -12.85
C GLN A 238 -2.70 -1.25 -11.88
N SER A 239 -2.81 -0.94 -10.59
CA SER A 239 -1.93 -1.46 -9.53
C SER A 239 -2.48 -2.70 -8.82
N LEU A 240 -3.65 -3.21 -9.21
CA LEU A 240 -4.25 -4.42 -8.61
C LEU A 240 -3.35 -5.65 -8.74
N GLY A 241 -2.72 -5.84 -9.91
CA GLY A 241 -1.79 -6.94 -10.14
C GLY A 241 -0.56 -6.89 -9.23
N THR A 242 -0.07 -5.68 -8.92
CA THR A 242 1.07 -5.45 -8.02
C THR A 242 0.81 -5.96 -6.60
N ILE A 243 -0.46 -6.02 -6.17
CA ILE A 243 -0.87 -6.54 -4.85
C ILE A 243 -1.02 -8.07 -4.87
N LEU A 244 -1.58 -8.63 -5.94
CA LEU A 244 -1.84 -10.07 -6.01
C LEU A 244 -0.56 -10.90 -6.20
N GLN A 245 0.39 -10.41 -7.01
CA GLN A 245 1.60 -11.17 -7.34
C GLN A 245 2.43 -11.56 -6.10
N PRO A 246 2.76 -10.65 -5.17
CA PRO A 246 3.52 -11.01 -3.98
C PRO A 246 2.81 -12.02 -3.07
N LEU A 247 1.48 -12.00 -3.02
CA LEU A 247 0.71 -12.98 -2.25
C LEU A 247 0.77 -14.38 -2.87
N ARG A 248 0.81 -14.46 -4.20
CA ARG A 248 1.02 -15.71 -4.93
C ARG A 248 2.40 -16.27 -4.64
N ASP A 249 3.44 -15.45 -4.79
CA ASP A 249 4.83 -15.83 -4.55
C ASP A 249 5.05 -16.34 -3.11
N VAL A 250 4.34 -15.75 -2.13
CA VAL A 250 4.36 -16.21 -0.73
C VAL A 250 3.75 -17.62 -0.57
N ILE A 251 2.66 -17.94 -1.27
CA ILE A 251 2.05 -19.28 -1.21
C ILE A 251 2.97 -20.32 -1.86
N GLU A 252 3.60 -19.97 -2.99
CA GLU A 252 4.51 -20.85 -3.71
C GLU A 252 5.79 -21.11 -2.90
N SER A 253 6.37 -20.08 -2.29
CA SER A 253 7.59 -20.20 -1.47
C SER A 253 7.36 -20.85 -0.11
N ARG A 254 6.20 -20.64 0.52
CA ARG A 254 5.89 -21.17 1.86
C ARG A 254 4.52 -21.87 1.88
N PRO A 255 4.42 -23.11 1.35
CA PRO A 255 3.16 -23.82 1.15
C PRO A 255 2.55 -24.43 2.43
N MET A 256 2.55 -23.67 3.54
CA MET A 256 2.04 -24.06 4.85
C MET A 256 0.58 -23.66 5.05
N ALA A 257 -0.19 -24.44 5.80
CA ALA A 257 -1.60 -24.14 6.09
C ALA A 257 -1.79 -22.78 6.80
N LYS A 258 -0.85 -22.37 7.64
CA LYS A 258 -0.84 -21.05 8.30
C LYS A 258 -0.75 -19.93 7.27
N THR A 259 0.20 -20.01 6.35
CA THR A 259 0.40 -19.04 5.25
C THR A 259 -0.86 -18.91 4.41
N ILE A 260 -1.45 -20.02 3.98
CA ILE A 260 -2.67 -20.01 3.15
C ILE A 260 -3.83 -19.31 3.89
N LYS A 261 -3.99 -19.57 5.20
CA LYS A 261 -5.01 -18.90 6.02
C LYS A 261 -4.77 -17.39 6.11
N GLN A 262 -3.52 -16.97 6.32
CA GLN A 262 -3.15 -15.55 6.37
C GLN A 262 -3.39 -14.87 5.03
N VAL A 263 -2.92 -15.44 3.91
CA VAL A 263 -3.13 -14.89 2.57
C VAL A 263 -4.61 -14.81 2.23
N GLY A 264 -5.39 -15.85 2.52
CA GLY A 264 -6.86 -15.80 2.33
C GLY A 264 -7.53 -14.69 3.14
N GLN A 265 -7.04 -14.41 4.36
CA GLN A 265 -7.54 -13.30 5.17
C GLN A 265 -7.13 -11.93 4.60
N LEU A 266 -5.90 -11.79 4.07
CA LEU A 266 -5.45 -10.56 3.40
C LEU A 266 -6.29 -10.28 2.15
N LEU A 267 -6.48 -11.28 1.29
CA LEU A 267 -7.34 -11.18 0.10
C LEU A 267 -8.77 -10.80 0.47
N ARG A 268 -9.32 -11.38 1.55
CA ARG A 268 -10.66 -11.01 2.03
C ARG A 268 -10.73 -9.53 2.43
N GLN A 269 -9.78 -9.02 3.19
CA GLN A 269 -9.75 -7.61 3.61
C GLN A 269 -9.53 -6.67 2.44
N PHE A 270 -8.63 -7.02 1.54
CA PHE A 270 -8.41 -6.32 0.28
C PHE A 270 -9.69 -6.23 -0.55
N GLY A 271 -10.43 -7.34 -0.67
CA GLY A 271 -11.71 -7.38 -1.36
C GLY A 271 -12.77 -6.48 -0.73
N ILE A 272 -12.83 -6.40 0.60
CA ILE A 272 -13.71 -5.45 1.33
C ILE A 272 -13.33 -4.01 0.96
N GLY A 273 -12.03 -3.70 0.97
CA GLY A 273 -11.52 -2.39 0.55
C GLY A 273 -11.87 -2.04 -0.90
N LEU A 274 -11.67 -2.98 -1.83
CA LEU A 274 -11.98 -2.79 -3.25
C LEU A 274 -13.45 -2.52 -3.52
N CYS A 275 -14.36 -3.23 -2.84
CA CYS A 275 -15.80 -2.98 -2.99
C CYS A 275 -16.21 -1.58 -2.53
N ALA A 276 -15.41 -0.99 -1.65
CA ALA A 276 -15.58 0.35 -1.16
C ALA A 276 -14.84 1.37 -2.05
N ASN A 277 -13.90 0.97 -2.92
CA ASN A 277 -13.09 1.90 -3.69
C ASN A 277 -13.93 2.71 -4.70
N GLU A 278 -13.82 4.03 -4.64
CA GLU A 278 -14.55 4.95 -5.53
C GLU A 278 -13.85 5.14 -6.89
N GLY A 279 -12.57 4.78 -6.99
CA GLY A 279 -11.76 4.86 -8.21
C GLY A 279 -11.76 3.59 -9.04
N VAL A 280 -12.48 2.55 -8.61
CA VAL A 280 -12.67 1.30 -9.35
C VAL A 280 -14.14 1.20 -9.73
N ASP A 281 -14.42 1.27 -11.02
CA ASP A 281 -15.78 1.10 -11.51
C ASP A 281 -16.22 -0.38 -11.39
N PRO A 282 -17.54 -0.65 -11.29
CA PRO A 282 -18.05 -2.00 -11.09
C PRO A 282 -17.69 -2.95 -12.24
N LEU A 283 -17.59 -2.44 -13.47
CA LEU A 283 -17.26 -3.24 -14.64
C LEU A 283 -15.79 -3.67 -14.61
N THR A 284 -14.88 -2.77 -14.25
CA THR A 284 -13.46 -3.08 -14.02
C THR A 284 -13.31 -4.08 -12.89
N LEU A 285 -14.10 -3.98 -11.81
CA LEU A 285 -14.09 -4.97 -10.73
C LEU A 285 -14.60 -6.34 -11.20
N LEU A 286 -15.61 -6.38 -12.08
CA LEU A 286 -16.11 -7.60 -12.69
C LEU A 286 -15.05 -8.23 -13.60
N ILE A 287 -14.43 -7.45 -14.49
CA ILE A 287 -13.32 -7.88 -15.37
C ILE A 287 -12.17 -8.43 -14.53
N PHE A 288 -11.80 -7.73 -13.46
CA PHE A 288 -10.73 -8.17 -12.56
C PHE A 288 -11.07 -9.48 -11.86
N ALA A 289 -12.31 -9.66 -11.39
CA ALA A 289 -12.77 -10.92 -10.81
C ALA A 289 -12.70 -12.06 -11.85
N PHE A 290 -13.16 -11.81 -13.08
CA PHE A 290 -13.08 -12.78 -14.18
C PHE A 290 -11.63 -13.19 -14.47
N GLN A 291 -10.75 -12.23 -14.68
CA GLN A 291 -9.33 -12.45 -14.97
C GLN A 291 -8.65 -13.26 -13.86
N THR A 292 -8.91 -12.91 -12.59
CA THR A 292 -8.38 -13.64 -11.43
C THR A 292 -8.90 -15.07 -11.38
N LEU A 293 -10.18 -15.28 -11.71
CA LEU A 293 -10.80 -16.61 -11.73
C LEU A 293 -10.19 -17.48 -12.83
N THR A 294 -10.12 -16.97 -14.06
CA THR A 294 -9.51 -17.68 -15.21
C THR A 294 -8.03 -18.00 -14.99
N ALA A 295 -7.28 -17.11 -14.34
CA ALA A 295 -5.85 -17.30 -14.11
C ALA A 295 -5.52 -18.45 -13.14
N HIS A 296 -6.45 -18.81 -12.25
CA HIS A 296 -6.21 -19.80 -11.20
C HIS A 296 -7.09 -21.05 -11.30
N ILE A 297 -8.18 -21.04 -12.08
CA ILE A 297 -9.10 -22.18 -12.14
C ILE A 297 -8.44 -23.43 -12.71
N GLU A 298 -7.67 -23.33 -13.79
CA GLU A 298 -7.02 -24.49 -14.42
C GLU A 298 -6.04 -25.18 -13.47
N GLU A 299 -5.27 -24.39 -12.72
CA GLU A 299 -4.33 -24.89 -11.72
C GLU A 299 -5.06 -25.61 -10.57
N VAL A 300 -6.20 -25.08 -10.13
CA VAL A 300 -6.98 -25.68 -9.05
C VAL A 300 -7.68 -26.95 -9.51
N VAL A 301 -8.25 -26.96 -10.72
CA VAL A 301 -8.93 -28.09 -11.34
C VAL A 301 -7.95 -29.24 -11.60
N SER A 302 -6.77 -28.95 -12.17
CA SER A 302 -5.74 -29.96 -12.46
C SER A 302 -5.22 -30.64 -11.19
N ALA A 303 -5.10 -29.91 -10.08
CA ALA A 303 -4.71 -30.48 -8.79
C ALA A 303 -5.80 -31.38 -8.16
N THR A 304 -7.08 -31.12 -8.44
CA THR A 304 -8.19 -31.97 -7.98
C THR A 304 -8.38 -33.25 -8.80
N LYS A 305 -7.85 -33.32 -10.02
CA LYS A 305 -7.86 -34.58 -10.78
C LYS A 305 -6.95 -35.58 -10.07
N PRO A 306 -7.40 -36.83 -9.82
CA PRO A 306 -6.49 -37.85 -9.34
C PRO A 306 -5.34 -37.93 -10.35
N LYS A 307 -4.09 -37.80 -9.89
CA LYS A 307 -2.96 -38.24 -10.69
C LYS A 307 -3.30 -39.68 -11.06
N LYS A 308 -3.60 -39.94 -12.33
CA LYS A 308 -3.39 -41.27 -12.87
C LYS A 308 -1.90 -41.46 -12.63
N ASP A 309 -1.56 -42.21 -11.59
CA ASP A 309 -0.24 -42.80 -11.51
C ASP A 309 -0.04 -43.36 -12.92
N LYS A 310 0.95 -42.83 -13.65
CA LYS A 310 1.51 -43.61 -14.72
C LYS A 310 1.99 -44.83 -13.97
N GLU A 311 1.18 -45.90 -13.98
CA GLU A 311 1.75 -47.23 -13.96
C GLU A 311 2.86 -47.11 -14.99
N GLU A 312 4.10 -47.12 -14.50
CA GLU A 312 5.23 -47.40 -15.34
C GLU A 312 4.86 -48.75 -15.97
N GLU A 313 4.24 -48.72 -17.15
CA GLU A 313 4.36 -49.79 -18.10
C GLU A 313 5.87 -49.91 -18.33
N GLU A 314 6.49 -50.78 -17.53
CA GLU A 314 7.84 -51.30 -17.70
C GLU A 314 7.89 -51.93 -19.11
N THR A 315 8.05 -51.09 -20.12
CA THR A 315 8.34 -51.48 -21.51
C THR A 315 9.85 -51.59 -21.68
N GLY A 316 10.48 -52.36 -20.79
CA GLY A 316 11.91 -52.67 -20.83
C GLY A 316 12.22 -53.93 -20.02
N PRO A 317 13.27 -54.69 -20.40
CA PRO A 317 13.60 -55.94 -19.73
C PRO A 317 13.94 -55.66 -18.27
N ARG A 318 13.09 -56.17 -17.38
CA ARG A 318 13.16 -56.02 -15.93
C ARG A 318 14.52 -56.53 -15.43
N ARG A 319 15.44 -55.62 -15.08
CA ARG A 319 16.64 -55.99 -14.33
C ARG A 319 16.19 -56.53 -12.98
N GLU A 320 16.54 -57.77 -12.68
CA GLU A 320 16.30 -58.36 -11.36
C GLU A 320 16.92 -57.47 -10.28
N LYS A 321 16.10 -57.03 -9.32
CA LYS A 321 16.56 -56.24 -8.19
C LYS A 321 17.57 -57.09 -7.43
N SER A 322 18.80 -56.59 -7.30
CA SER A 322 19.91 -57.30 -6.63
C SER A 322 19.47 -57.74 -5.23
N CYS A 323 19.32 -59.05 -5.05
CA CYS A 323 18.96 -59.71 -3.79
C CYS A 323 20.02 -59.58 -2.69
N LEU A 324 21.15 -58.91 -2.98
CA LEU A 324 22.27 -58.67 -2.07
C LEU A 324 22.25 -57.26 -1.45
N LEU A 325 21.33 -56.38 -1.88
CA LEU A 325 21.12 -55.07 -1.26
C LEU A 325 20.01 -55.19 -0.21
N LEU A 326 20.39 -55.05 1.06
CA LEU A 326 19.43 -54.91 2.15
C LEU A 326 18.61 -53.64 1.90
N GLU A 327 17.29 -53.80 1.76
CA GLU A 327 16.37 -52.66 1.72
C GLU A 327 16.50 -51.87 3.03
N LYS A 328 16.40 -50.53 2.95
CA LYS A 328 16.37 -49.69 4.15
C LYS A 328 15.33 -50.22 5.13
N GLU A 329 15.70 -50.29 6.41
CA GLU A 329 14.80 -50.74 7.47
C GLU A 329 13.44 -50.02 7.34
N PRO A 330 12.32 -50.77 7.33
CA PRO A 330 11.01 -50.17 7.18
C PRO A 330 10.74 -49.29 8.41
N THR A 331 10.91 -47.98 8.24
CA THR A 331 10.39 -47.01 9.20
C THR A 331 8.90 -47.26 9.35
N ARG A 332 8.39 -47.40 10.59
CA ARG A 332 6.96 -47.44 10.92
C ARG A 332 6.29 -46.12 10.52
N VAL A 333 6.10 -45.90 9.24
CA VAL A 333 5.19 -44.90 8.73
C VAL A 333 3.85 -45.61 8.64
N GLY A 334 2.99 -45.36 9.64
CA GLY A 334 1.59 -45.81 9.58
C GLY A 334 0.97 -45.42 8.24
N VAL A 335 0.00 -46.21 7.77
CA VAL A 335 -0.72 -46.06 6.50
C VAL A 335 -0.73 -44.60 6.04
N ILE A 336 0.11 -44.26 5.05
CA ILE A 336 0.11 -42.95 4.43
C ILE A 336 -1.21 -42.85 3.68
N VAL A 337 -2.24 -42.32 4.33
CA VAL A 337 -3.49 -41.97 3.66
C VAL A 337 -3.10 -41.06 2.50
N LYS A 338 -3.44 -41.45 1.26
CA LYS A 338 -3.22 -40.64 0.06
C LYS A 338 -3.87 -39.28 0.31
N THR A 339 -3.10 -38.28 0.74
CA THR A 339 -3.59 -36.93 0.91
C THR A 339 -3.83 -36.40 -0.49
N SER A 340 -5.10 -36.16 -0.83
CA SER A 340 -5.45 -35.44 -2.05
C SER A 340 -4.64 -34.15 -2.06
N VAL A 341 -3.78 -33.99 -3.07
CA VAL A 341 -2.95 -32.79 -3.25
C VAL A 341 -3.88 -31.67 -3.68
N LYS A 342 -4.54 -31.03 -2.72
CA LYS A 342 -5.38 -29.87 -2.96
C LYS A 342 -4.47 -28.70 -3.36
N SER A 343 -4.77 -28.05 -4.49
CA SER A 343 -4.11 -26.80 -4.87
C SER A 343 -4.36 -25.76 -3.77
N ARG A 344 -3.35 -24.93 -3.53
CA ARG A 344 -3.39 -23.85 -2.53
C ARG A 344 -3.93 -22.55 -3.12
N MET A 345 -3.92 -22.45 -4.45
CA MET A 345 -4.40 -21.27 -5.19
C MET A 345 -5.92 -21.12 -5.17
N TYR A 346 -6.65 -22.06 -4.57
CA TYR A 346 -8.09 -21.93 -4.31
C TYR A 346 -8.46 -20.66 -3.54
N VAL A 347 -7.53 -20.07 -2.78
CA VAL A 347 -7.77 -18.79 -2.07
C VAL A 347 -7.99 -17.62 -3.02
N PHE A 348 -7.36 -17.62 -4.21
CA PHE A 348 -7.59 -16.62 -5.24
C PHE A 348 -8.94 -16.84 -5.95
N VAL A 349 -9.33 -18.10 -6.16
CA VAL A 349 -10.67 -18.46 -6.64
C VAL A 349 -11.74 -18.01 -5.63
N GLU A 350 -11.54 -18.26 -4.33
CA GLU A 350 -12.44 -17.77 -3.27
C GLU A 350 -12.57 -16.25 -3.30
N PHE A 351 -11.44 -15.54 -3.44
CA PHE A 351 -11.39 -14.08 -3.53
C PHE A 351 -12.13 -13.53 -4.75
N ALA A 352 -11.90 -14.09 -5.93
CA ALA A 352 -12.58 -13.68 -7.16
C ALA A 352 -14.11 -13.88 -7.05
N LEU A 353 -14.57 -15.01 -6.52
CA LEU A 353 -15.99 -15.27 -6.27
C LEU A 353 -16.58 -14.32 -5.22
N GLN A 354 -15.80 -13.94 -4.20
CA GLN A 354 -16.22 -12.92 -3.24
C GLN A 354 -16.44 -11.56 -3.91
N LEU A 355 -15.53 -11.13 -4.80
CA LEU A 355 -15.67 -9.89 -5.55
C LEU A 355 -16.88 -9.92 -6.48
N LEU A 356 -17.09 -11.03 -7.19
CA LEU A 356 -18.27 -11.24 -8.03
C LEU A 356 -19.57 -11.15 -7.23
N ALA A 357 -19.66 -11.83 -6.09
CA ALA A 357 -20.85 -11.77 -5.25
C ALA A 357 -21.09 -10.34 -4.70
N ALA A 358 -20.03 -9.60 -4.36
CA ALA A 358 -20.15 -8.25 -3.84
C ALA A 358 -20.57 -7.23 -4.91
N THR A 359 -20.01 -7.34 -6.13
CA THR A 359 -20.39 -6.49 -7.28
C THR A 359 -21.86 -6.68 -7.63
N LEU A 360 -22.33 -7.92 -7.71
CA LEU A 360 -23.73 -8.25 -7.99
C LEU A 360 -24.69 -7.77 -6.90
N LYS A 361 -24.30 -7.85 -5.62
CA LYS A 361 -25.11 -7.36 -4.49
C LYS A 361 -25.19 -5.84 -4.42
N SER A 362 -24.25 -5.12 -5.02
CA SER A 362 -24.17 -3.67 -4.91
C SER A 362 -25.29 -2.92 -5.65
N LYS A 363 -26.20 -3.62 -6.34
CA LYS A 363 -27.28 -3.06 -7.20
C LYS A 363 -26.79 -2.08 -8.28
N LYS A 364 -25.48 -2.09 -8.57
CA LYS A 364 -24.89 -1.27 -9.64
C LYS A 364 -25.03 -1.91 -11.03
N LEU A 365 -25.45 -3.17 -11.07
CA LEU A 365 -25.81 -3.92 -12.27
C LEU A 365 -27.31 -4.17 -12.23
N ASP A 366 -27.98 -3.94 -13.36
CA ASP A 366 -29.43 -4.06 -13.46
C ASP A 366 -29.80 -5.40 -14.11
N SER A 367 -30.64 -6.18 -13.44
CA SER A 367 -31.10 -7.47 -13.93
C SER A 367 -32.07 -7.36 -15.11
N GLU A 368 -32.62 -6.17 -15.34
CA GLU A 368 -33.53 -5.92 -16.46
C GLU A 368 -32.78 -5.46 -17.74
N ARG A 369 -31.47 -5.21 -17.64
CA ARG A 369 -30.66 -4.78 -18.78
C ARG A 369 -29.95 -5.97 -19.41
N ASP A 370 -30.34 -6.30 -20.64
CA ASP A 370 -29.74 -7.39 -21.43
C ASP A 370 -28.21 -7.26 -21.54
N GLU A 371 -27.66 -6.03 -21.60
CA GLU A 371 -26.22 -5.80 -21.63
C GLU A 371 -25.49 -6.26 -20.36
N ASP A 372 -26.10 -6.06 -19.18
CA ASP A 372 -25.50 -6.45 -17.90
C ASP A 372 -25.61 -7.97 -17.70
N VAL A 373 -26.69 -8.58 -18.18
CA VAL A 373 -26.85 -10.05 -18.21
C VAL A 373 -25.80 -10.69 -19.14
N ALA A 374 -25.65 -10.17 -20.36
CA ALA A 374 -24.67 -10.67 -21.33
C ALA A 374 -23.22 -10.60 -20.81
N ARG A 375 -22.90 -9.64 -19.92
CA ARG A 375 -21.58 -9.55 -19.26
C ARG A 375 -21.36 -10.64 -18.22
N LEU A 376 -22.42 -11.28 -17.71
CA LEU A 376 -22.34 -12.37 -16.73
C LEU A 376 -22.27 -13.76 -17.38
N ASP A 377 -22.70 -13.91 -18.63
CA ASP A 377 -22.64 -15.18 -19.37
C ASP A 377 -21.27 -15.87 -19.31
N PRO A 378 -20.12 -15.17 -19.48
CA PRO A 378 -18.81 -15.80 -19.37
C PRO A 378 -18.52 -16.41 -17.99
N PHE A 379 -19.16 -15.91 -16.92
CA PHE A 379 -18.97 -16.44 -15.58
C PHE A 379 -19.73 -17.75 -15.36
N VAL A 380 -20.80 -18.02 -16.09
CA VAL A 380 -21.66 -19.19 -15.88
C VAL A 380 -20.84 -20.48 -16.02
N THR A 381 -20.06 -20.59 -17.10
CA THR A 381 -19.20 -21.75 -17.36
C THR A 381 -18.15 -21.94 -16.28
N ILE A 382 -17.48 -20.87 -15.90
CA ILE A 382 -16.39 -20.89 -14.91
C ILE A 382 -16.92 -21.18 -13.50
N VAL A 383 -18.05 -20.60 -13.11
CA VAL A 383 -18.72 -20.89 -11.83
C VAL A 383 -19.20 -22.35 -11.81
N ALA A 384 -19.71 -22.87 -12.92
CA ALA A 384 -20.08 -24.29 -13.03
C ALA A 384 -18.88 -25.22 -12.85
N GLU A 385 -17.71 -24.87 -13.41
CA GLU A 385 -16.46 -25.59 -13.14
C GLU A 385 -16.04 -25.48 -11.67
N CYS A 386 -16.21 -24.31 -11.05
CA CYS A 386 -15.89 -24.09 -9.63
C CYS A 386 -16.77 -24.93 -8.69
N LEU A 387 -18.01 -25.26 -9.06
CA LEU A 387 -18.89 -26.16 -8.29
C LEU A 387 -18.34 -27.58 -8.19
N GLN A 388 -17.54 -28.02 -9.16
CA GLN A 388 -16.92 -29.34 -9.14
C GLN A 388 -15.73 -29.42 -8.17
N LEU A 389 -15.25 -28.27 -7.68
CA LEU A 389 -14.10 -28.19 -6.80
C LEU A 389 -14.45 -28.62 -5.36
N LYS A 390 -13.65 -29.53 -4.78
CA LYS A 390 -13.85 -30.07 -3.42
C LYS A 390 -13.20 -29.19 -2.33
N TYR A 391 -13.56 -27.91 -2.32
CA TYR A 391 -13.12 -26.92 -1.32
C TYR A 391 -14.33 -26.24 -0.66
N ASP A 392 -14.57 -26.54 0.61
CA ASP A 392 -15.75 -26.09 1.37
C ASP A 392 -15.97 -24.58 1.27
N LYS A 393 -14.89 -23.78 1.37
CA LYS A 393 -14.98 -22.32 1.27
C LYS A 393 -15.43 -21.86 -0.12
N VAL A 394 -14.92 -22.48 -1.19
CA VAL A 394 -15.31 -22.14 -2.57
C VAL A 394 -16.78 -22.50 -2.78
N SER A 395 -17.20 -23.70 -2.37
CA SER A 395 -18.60 -24.13 -2.45
C SER A 395 -19.54 -23.19 -1.68
N LEU A 396 -19.16 -22.75 -0.48
CA LEU A 396 -19.93 -21.76 0.30
C LEU A 396 -20.03 -20.41 -0.43
N ARG A 397 -18.96 -19.93 -1.07
CA ARG A 397 -19.01 -18.68 -1.84
C ARG A 397 -19.94 -18.77 -3.04
N ILE A 398 -19.90 -19.88 -3.77
CA ILE A 398 -20.79 -20.11 -4.90
C ILE A 398 -22.25 -20.19 -4.42
N LEU A 399 -22.51 -20.87 -3.30
CA LEU A 399 -23.87 -20.91 -2.74
C LEU A 399 -24.38 -19.50 -2.38
N ILE A 400 -23.54 -18.66 -1.77
CA ILE A 400 -23.87 -17.25 -1.46
C ILE A 400 -24.11 -16.44 -2.74
N LEU A 401 -23.39 -16.73 -3.82
CA LEU A 401 -23.58 -16.11 -5.13
C LEU A 401 -24.94 -16.48 -5.72
N LEU A 402 -25.25 -17.79 -5.80
CA LEU A 402 -26.49 -18.31 -6.41
C LEU A 402 -27.74 -17.93 -5.61
N THR A 403 -27.67 -17.94 -4.28
CA THR A 403 -28.83 -17.60 -3.42
C THR A 403 -29.01 -16.11 -3.20
N GLY A 404 -27.93 -15.32 -3.35
CA GLY A 404 -27.89 -13.93 -2.96
C GLY A 404 -28.07 -12.93 -4.10
N VAL A 405 -28.27 -13.40 -5.34
CA VAL A 405 -28.28 -12.57 -6.54
C VAL A 405 -29.46 -12.94 -7.45
N PRO A 406 -30.34 -11.99 -7.82
CA PRO A 406 -31.50 -12.27 -8.67
C PRO A 406 -31.13 -12.67 -10.11
N PHE A 407 -29.92 -12.39 -10.58
CA PHE A 407 -29.43 -12.78 -11.91
C PHE A 407 -29.31 -14.29 -12.13
N PHE A 408 -29.25 -15.10 -11.07
CA PHE A 408 -29.09 -16.56 -11.15
C PHE A 408 -30.34 -17.34 -10.70
N SER A 409 -31.42 -16.62 -10.33
CA SER A 409 -32.72 -17.19 -9.96
C SER A 409 -33.70 -17.05 -11.11
#